data_AF-A0A356TK72-F1
#
_entry.id   AF-A0A356TK72-F1
#
_cell.length_a   1.000
_cell.length_b   1.000
_cell.length_c   1.000
_cell.angle_alpha   90.00
_cell.angle_beta   90.00
_cell.angle_gamma   90.00
#
_symmetry.space_group_name_H-M   'P 1'
#
loop_
_entity.id
_entity.type
_entity.pdbx_description
1 polymer ?
#
loop_
_entity_poly.entity_id
_entity_poly.type
_entity_poly.pdbx_seq_one_letter_code
_entity_poly.pdbx_strand_id
1 'polypeptide(L)'
;MGRRCLGLLLFLCTGALGGCVVDRPDVIDEGFWACSTAEDCGPDQGCAEGNVYSRDFCRPACDPNDPSTCDGVCTVTGACLERCTIGADGSPVGCASEDFTCVRIDAIRDEGVCFPVEGCSRTADCASDGEVPQVCLNEALGLPAMTVGADLSFDNLYCSARPDGEGRCPAGYLSFRFANPDGSTTAVCYPQCEVDVDGPFCPPSTTCFRGFGELLGIGETPCFPGIYGLPCKDDTQCLFGRCMQVGPAQKACTETCEWADENMGGCESLARFAEGTGAAVRIACEDVNGTATCVPRYDLFSLCDQQLDCVGEDSICTFLSLGGLDAHLCLRACLTAEDCADGTGGTTADYRCVAATPGEAGLCVRRRPNGARCGDDRDCREGACCDLGDGVRACLRSCP
;
A
#
# COMPACT_ATOMS: atom_id res chain seq x y z
N MET A 1 11.59 -47.19 -39.47
CA MET A 1 12.36 -48.40 -39.88
C MET A 1 13.79 -48.23 -39.41
N GLY A 2 14.28 -49.16 -38.59
CA GLY A 2 15.35 -48.92 -37.62
C GLY A 2 16.80 -48.97 -38.11
N ARG A 3 17.70 -48.64 -37.18
CA ARG A 3 19.13 -48.96 -37.13
C ARG A 3 19.56 -48.86 -35.64
N ARG A 4 19.49 -49.98 -34.90
CA ARG A 4 20.59 -50.93 -34.57
C ARG A 4 21.71 -50.32 -33.71
N CYS A 5 21.62 -50.57 -32.40
CA CYS A 5 22.76 -50.61 -31.48
C CYS A 5 23.59 -51.87 -31.73
N LEU A 6 24.92 -51.74 -31.89
CA LEU A 6 25.92 -52.68 -31.39
C LEU A 6 27.33 -52.07 -31.56
N GLY A 7 28.10 -51.94 -30.49
CA GLY A 7 29.48 -51.46 -30.57
C GLY A 7 30.08 -51.12 -29.22
N LEU A 8 30.32 -52.15 -28.42
CA LEU A 8 31.05 -52.13 -27.15
C LEU A 8 32.45 -51.49 -27.33
N LEU A 9 32.71 -50.35 -26.69
CA LEU A 9 34.05 -49.82 -26.50
C LEU A 9 34.11 -49.16 -25.12
N LEU A 10 34.89 -49.77 -24.23
CA LEU A 10 35.29 -49.24 -22.93
C LEU A 10 35.77 -47.79 -23.08
N PHE A 11 35.08 -46.84 -22.45
CA PHE A 11 35.69 -45.58 -22.06
C PHE A 11 35.20 -45.15 -20.68
N LEU A 12 36.18 -44.71 -19.89
CA LEU A 12 36.17 -44.37 -18.48
C LEU A 12 34.90 -43.67 -17.96
N CYS A 13 34.42 -44.15 -16.81
CA CYS A 13 33.64 -43.37 -15.86
C CYS A 13 34.42 -42.14 -15.40
N THR A 14 34.25 -41.02 -16.08
CA THR A 14 34.40 -39.68 -15.50
C THR A 14 33.00 -39.11 -15.39
N GLY A 15 32.46 -39.09 -14.18
CA GLY A 15 31.19 -38.43 -13.89
C GLY A 15 31.32 -36.95 -14.15
N ALA A 16 30.91 -36.51 -15.34
CA ALA A 16 30.48 -35.15 -15.55
C ALA A 16 29.10 -35.04 -14.87
N LEU A 17 29.10 -34.58 -13.62
CA LEU A 17 27.95 -33.83 -13.11
C LEU A 17 27.82 -32.62 -14.06
N GLY A 18 27.05 -32.80 -15.12
CA GLY A 18 26.56 -31.68 -15.92
C GLY A 18 25.62 -30.91 -15.03
N GLY A 19 26.16 -30.01 -14.21
CA GLY A 19 25.39 -28.89 -13.72
C GLY A 19 24.88 -28.17 -14.95
N CYS A 20 23.57 -28.02 -15.07
CA CYS A 20 23.00 -27.00 -15.95
C CYS A 20 23.52 -25.67 -15.41
N VAL A 21 24.67 -25.21 -15.91
CA VAL A 21 25.05 -23.83 -15.79
C VAL A 21 24.12 -23.12 -16.76
N VAL A 22 23.06 -22.52 -16.22
CA VAL A 22 22.31 -21.51 -16.96
C VAL A 22 23.35 -20.49 -17.40
N ASP A 23 23.57 -20.36 -18.70
CA ASP A 23 24.49 -19.36 -19.25
C ASP A 23 24.06 -18.02 -18.66
N ARG A 24 24.89 -17.45 -17.79
CA ARG A 24 24.71 -16.10 -17.26
C ARG A 24 24.85 -15.17 -18.47
N PRO A 25 23.78 -14.48 -18.90
CA PRO A 25 23.94 -13.50 -19.95
C PRO A 25 24.85 -12.39 -19.44
N ASP A 26 25.95 -12.14 -20.15
CA ASP A 26 26.86 -11.03 -19.86
C ASP A 26 26.15 -9.66 -19.99
N VAL A 27 25.00 -9.65 -20.69
CA VAL A 27 24.06 -8.52 -20.83
C VAL A 27 22.65 -9.12 -20.98
N ILE A 28 21.75 -8.87 -20.02
CA ILE A 28 20.31 -9.14 -20.21
C ILE A 28 19.78 -8.00 -21.06
N ASP A 29 19.93 -8.12 -22.37
CA ASP A 29 19.33 -7.19 -23.33
C ASP A 29 17.81 -7.44 -23.35
N GLU A 30 17.09 -6.48 -22.80
CA GLU A 30 15.68 -6.11 -23.03
C GLU A 30 14.58 -7.14 -22.68
N GLY A 31 14.87 -8.43 -22.52
CA GLY A 31 13.84 -9.48 -22.27
C GLY A 31 13.55 -9.82 -20.80
N PHE A 32 12.47 -10.56 -20.56
CA PHE A 32 12.18 -11.12 -19.22
C PHE A 32 13.17 -12.23 -18.85
N TRP A 33 13.82 -12.08 -17.69
CA TRP A 33 14.69 -13.08 -17.09
C TRP A 33 14.34 -13.26 -15.63
N ALA A 34 13.86 -14.45 -15.27
CA ALA A 34 13.50 -14.75 -13.89
C ALA A 34 14.76 -14.90 -13.02
N CYS A 35 14.65 -14.48 -11.76
CA CYS A 35 15.69 -14.64 -10.74
C CYS A 35 15.08 -15.17 -9.45
N SER A 36 15.93 -15.54 -8.50
CA SER A 36 15.55 -15.77 -7.11
C SER A 36 16.46 -15.00 -6.15
N THR A 37 17.67 -14.67 -6.59
CA THR A 37 18.56 -13.73 -5.91
C THR A 37 19.26 -12.80 -6.91
N ALA A 38 19.90 -11.73 -6.42
CA ALA A 38 20.67 -10.82 -7.26
C ALA A 38 21.84 -11.52 -7.97
N GLU A 39 22.42 -12.59 -7.42
CA GLU A 39 23.51 -13.36 -8.06
C GLU A 39 23.07 -14.20 -9.26
N ASP A 40 21.76 -14.40 -9.43
CA ASP A 40 21.19 -14.99 -10.64
C ASP A 40 21.20 -13.98 -11.79
N CYS A 41 21.19 -12.69 -11.46
CA CYS A 41 21.30 -11.61 -12.41
C CYS A 41 22.78 -11.33 -12.73
N GLY A 42 23.05 -10.90 -13.97
CA GLY A 42 24.41 -10.59 -14.43
C GLY A 42 25.08 -9.47 -13.60
N PRO A 43 26.36 -9.17 -13.87
CA PRO A 43 27.02 -8.02 -13.24
C PRO A 43 26.22 -6.74 -13.49
N ASP A 44 26.13 -5.88 -12.48
CA ASP A 44 25.39 -4.60 -12.50
C ASP A 44 23.86 -4.73 -12.62
N GLN A 45 23.30 -5.90 -12.32
CA GLN A 45 21.86 -6.16 -12.26
C GLN A 45 21.42 -6.51 -10.83
N GLY A 46 20.19 -6.16 -10.48
CA GLY A 46 19.46 -6.59 -9.29
C GLY A 46 18.30 -7.51 -9.66
N CYS A 47 17.79 -8.25 -8.68
CA CYS A 47 16.59 -9.05 -8.82
C CYS A 47 15.41 -8.23 -8.31
N ALA A 48 14.57 -7.72 -9.23
CA ALA A 48 13.35 -7.01 -8.87
C ALA A 48 12.31 -8.00 -8.36
N GLU A 49 11.61 -7.65 -7.28
CA GLU A 49 10.61 -8.52 -6.69
C GLU A 49 9.38 -8.64 -7.60
N GLY A 50 8.94 -9.88 -7.77
CA GLY A 50 7.66 -10.23 -8.34
C GLY A 50 6.55 -10.24 -7.29
N ASN A 51 5.41 -10.80 -7.67
CA ASN A 51 4.28 -11.08 -6.81
C ASN A 51 3.38 -12.12 -7.49
N VAL A 52 2.15 -12.28 -7.02
CA VAL A 52 1.16 -13.18 -7.65
C VAL A 52 0.93 -12.96 -9.15
N TYR A 53 1.19 -11.77 -9.68
CA TYR A 53 1.06 -11.43 -11.09
C TYR A 53 2.30 -11.75 -11.91
N SER A 54 3.49 -11.82 -11.29
CA SER A 54 4.75 -12.07 -11.97
C SER A 54 5.79 -12.70 -11.05
N ARG A 55 6.66 -13.56 -11.59
CA ARG A 55 7.87 -13.98 -10.87
C ARG A 55 8.87 -12.83 -10.75
N ASP A 56 9.80 -12.95 -9.80
CA ASP A 56 10.96 -12.07 -9.68
C ASP A 56 11.76 -12.06 -10.97
N PHE A 57 12.36 -10.91 -11.31
CA PHE A 57 13.00 -10.72 -12.60
C PHE A 57 14.17 -9.75 -12.55
N CYS A 58 15.16 -9.99 -13.42
CA CYS A 58 16.37 -9.17 -13.45
C CYS A 58 16.14 -7.78 -14.05
N ARG A 59 16.77 -6.79 -13.43
CA ARG A 59 16.76 -5.38 -13.81
C ARG A 59 18.10 -4.71 -13.51
N PRO A 60 18.43 -3.59 -14.16
CA PRO A 60 19.63 -2.82 -13.80
C PRO A 60 19.64 -2.51 -12.31
N ALA A 61 20.79 -2.68 -11.66
CA ALA A 61 20.93 -2.35 -10.25
C ALA A 61 20.89 -0.83 -10.04
N CYS A 62 20.41 -0.40 -8.87
CA CYS A 62 20.38 0.99 -8.43
C CYS A 62 20.60 1.06 -6.91
N ASP A 63 20.97 2.23 -6.40
CA ASP A 63 21.07 2.47 -4.96
C ASP A 63 19.75 3.07 -4.45
N PRO A 64 18.99 2.38 -3.57
CA PRO A 64 17.76 2.92 -2.99
C PRO A 64 17.96 4.22 -2.20
N ASN A 65 19.19 4.47 -1.72
CA ASN A 65 19.55 5.69 -1.00
C ASN A 65 19.99 6.82 -1.95
N ASP A 66 20.31 6.49 -3.19
CA ASP A 66 20.58 7.44 -4.27
C ASP A 66 19.77 7.06 -5.52
N PRO A 67 18.47 7.42 -5.56
CA PRO A 67 17.60 7.08 -6.69
C PRO A 67 18.07 7.65 -8.04
N SER A 68 19.02 8.60 -8.04
CA SER A 68 19.59 9.16 -9.27
C SER A 68 20.55 8.20 -10.00
N THR A 69 20.86 7.06 -9.38
CA THR A 69 21.70 6.00 -9.94
C THR A 69 21.07 5.28 -11.13
N CYS A 70 19.77 5.48 -11.40
CA CYS A 70 19.13 4.89 -12.57
C CYS A 70 18.10 5.81 -13.24
N ASP A 71 17.88 5.60 -14.54
CA ASP A 71 16.90 6.34 -15.36
C ASP A 71 15.52 5.67 -15.28
N GLY A 72 14.93 5.66 -14.08
CA GLY A 72 13.71 4.91 -13.79
C GLY A 72 13.16 5.17 -12.39
N VAL A 73 12.58 4.13 -11.78
CA VAL A 73 12.26 4.10 -10.36
C VAL A 73 13.13 3.04 -9.70
N CYS A 74 14.00 3.47 -8.79
CA CYS A 74 14.78 2.55 -7.98
C CYS A 74 13.88 1.97 -6.88
N THR A 75 13.65 0.66 -6.96
CA THR A 75 12.92 -0.07 -5.92
C THR A 75 13.76 -0.20 -4.66
N VAL A 76 13.12 -0.54 -3.54
CA VAL A 76 13.83 -0.84 -2.29
C VAL A 76 14.77 -2.05 -2.38
N THR A 77 14.49 -2.91 -3.35
CA THR A 77 15.38 -3.89 -4.01
C THR A 77 16.81 -3.48 -4.32
N GLY A 78 16.96 -2.21 -4.69
CA GLY A 78 18.05 -1.80 -5.56
C GLY A 78 17.91 -2.32 -7.00
N ALA A 79 16.68 -2.58 -7.46
CA ALA A 79 16.39 -2.89 -8.86
C ALA A 79 15.69 -1.70 -9.54
N CYS A 80 16.18 -1.29 -10.71
CA CYS A 80 15.64 -0.14 -11.43
C CYS A 80 14.52 -0.56 -12.40
N LEU A 81 13.31 -0.08 -12.15
CA LEU A 81 12.19 -0.24 -13.07
C LEU A 81 12.16 0.92 -14.07
N GLU A 82 12.18 0.60 -15.36
CA GLU A 82 12.05 1.57 -16.45
C GLU A 82 10.71 2.30 -16.34
N ARG A 83 10.75 3.64 -16.46
CA ARG A 83 9.53 4.46 -16.55
C ARG A 83 8.95 4.38 -17.94
N CYS A 84 7.64 4.38 -18.01
CA CYS A 84 6.89 4.38 -19.26
C CYS A 84 5.72 5.37 -19.15
N THR A 85 5.10 5.67 -20.28
CA THR A 85 3.95 6.57 -20.35
C THR A 85 2.76 5.89 -21.00
N ILE A 86 1.57 6.34 -20.65
CA ILE A 86 0.32 5.83 -21.22
C ILE A 86 -0.25 6.90 -22.16
N GLY A 87 -0.45 6.56 -23.43
CA GLY A 87 -1.02 7.48 -24.40
C GLY A 87 -2.45 7.85 -24.03
N ALA A 88 -2.95 8.97 -24.56
CA ALA A 88 -4.35 9.40 -24.36
C ALA A 88 -5.39 8.38 -24.90
N ASP A 89 -4.96 7.44 -25.74
CA ASP A 89 -5.76 6.31 -26.25
C ASP A 89 -5.66 5.06 -25.35
N GLY A 90 -4.94 5.14 -24.23
CA GLY A 90 -4.64 4.04 -23.32
C GLY A 90 -3.49 3.14 -23.78
N SER A 91 -2.79 3.48 -24.88
CA SER A 91 -1.71 2.65 -25.40
C SER A 91 -0.42 2.87 -24.60
N PRO A 92 0.23 1.82 -24.07
CA PRO A 92 1.49 1.95 -23.33
C PRO A 92 2.66 2.29 -24.28
N VAL A 93 3.58 3.14 -23.83
CA VAL A 93 4.77 3.58 -24.57
C VAL A 93 6.00 3.56 -23.65
N GLY A 94 7.12 3.02 -24.14
CA GLY A 94 8.42 3.17 -23.48
C GLY A 94 8.92 1.96 -22.71
N CYS A 95 8.31 0.77 -22.87
CA CYS A 95 8.94 -0.47 -22.39
C CYS A 95 9.78 -1.10 -23.49
N ALA A 96 11.01 -1.50 -23.15
CA ALA A 96 11.99 -2.01 -24.12
C ALA A 96 11.57 -3.31 -24.83
N SER A 97 10.76 -4.17 -24.19
CA SER A 97 10.32 -5.46 -24.72
C SER A 97 8.82 -5.67 -24.61
N GLU A 98 8.30 -6.52 -25.50
CA GLU A 98 6.93 -7.04 -25.49
C GLU A 98 6.60 -7.91 -24.26
N ASP A 99 7.61 -8.38 -23.53
CA ASP A 99 7.44 -9.12 -22.27
C ASP A 99 6.99 -8.21 -21.10
N PHE A 100 7.06 -6.89 -21.28
CA PHE A 100 6.72 -5.91 -20.25
C PHE A 100 5.54 -5.06 -20.65
N THR A 101 4.62 -4.88 -19.71
CA THR A 101 3.52 -3.94 -19.83
C THR A 101 3.84 -2.68 -19.05
N CYS A 102 3.47 -1.52 -19.59
CA CYS A 102 3.51 -0.28 -18.83
C CYS A 102 2.36 -0.28 -17.82
N VAL A 103 2.64 -0.62 -16.57
CA VAL A 103 1.65 -0.60 -15.51
C VAL A 103 1.52 0.81 -14.97
N ARG A 104 0.30 1.33 -14.93
CA ARG A 104 0.01 2.66 -14.38
C ARG A 104 0.40 2.72 -12.91
N ILE A 105 1.21 3.71 -12.55
CA ILE A 105 1.56 4.00 -11.15
C ILE A 105 0.97 5.32 -10.66
N ASP A 106 0.38 6.14 -11.53
CA ASP A 106 -0.26 7.40 -11.17
C ASP A 106 -1.63 7.48 -11.87
N ALA A 107 -2.70 7.68 -11.10
CA ALA A 107 -4.06 7.77 -11.62
C ALA A 107 -4.37 9.14 -12.24
N ILE A 108 -3.56 10.16 -11.95
CA ILE A 108 -3.75 11.54 -12.41
C ILE A 108 -2.80 11.86 -13.57
N ARG A 109 -1.58 11.31 -13.52
CA ARG A 109 -0.57 11.46 -14.56
C ARG A 109 -0.49 10.18 -15.37
N ASP A 110 -0.26 10.28 -16.67
CA ASP A 110 -0.08 9.11 -17.54
C ASP A 110 1.33 8.48 -17.40
N GLU A 111 1.72 8.23 -16.16
CA GLU A 111 3.00 7.65 -15.75
C GLU A 111 2.82 6.18 -15.33
N GLY A 112 3.78 5.35 -15.72
CA GLY A 112 3.83 3.95 -15.35
C GLY A 112 5.25 3.42 -15.18
N VAL A 113 5.34 2.14 -14.84
CA VAL A 113 6.60 1.37 -14.88
C VAL A 113 6.44 0.10 -15.70
N CYS A 114 7.53 -0.30 -16.35
CA CYS A 114 7.59 -1.53 -17.14
C CYS A 114 7.69 -2.75 -16.22
N PHE A 115 6.62 -3.53 -16.17
CA PHE A 115 6.49 -4.68 -15.28
C PHE A 115 5.98 -5.91 -16.06
N PRO A 116 6.50 -7.13 -15.80
CA PRO A 116 6.22 -8.32 -16.61
C PRO A 116 4.87 -8.98 -16.24
N VAL A 117 3.78 -8.27 -16.52
CA VAL A 117 2.42 -8.69 -16.21
C VAL A 117 1.49 -8.50 -17.40
N GLU A 118 0.34 -9.16 -17.34
CA GLU A 118 -0.81 -8.87 -18.21
C GLU A 118 -1.54 -7.64 -17.65
N GLY A 119 -1.39 -6.51 -18.36
CA GLY A 119 -2.14 -5.29 -18.05
C GLY A 119 -3.54 -5.30 -18.65
N CYS A 120 -4.47 -4.61 -18.01
CA CYS A 120 -5.85 -4.53 -18.45
C CYS A 120 -6.45 -3.15 -18.23
N SER A 121 -7.46 -2.84 -19.05
CA SER A 121 -8.31 -1.66 -18.88
C SER A 121 -9.77 -2.05 -18.64
N ARG A 122 -10.12 -3.31 -18.92
CA ARG A 122 -11.42 -3.95 -18.68
C ARG A 122 -11.22 -5.46 -18.53
N THR A 123 -12.17 -6.14 -17.92
CA THR A 123 -12.11 -7.60 -17.69
C THR A 123 -11.99 -8.42 -18.97
N ALA A 124 -12.47 -7.89 -20.11
CA ALA A 124 -12.33 -8.56 -21.40
C ALA A 124 -10.89 -8.66 -21.90
N ASP A 125 -9.97 -7.89 -21.32
CA ASP A 125 -8.55 -7.92 -21.66
C ASP A 125 -7.81 -9.02 -20.86
N CYS A 126 -8.43 -9.58 -19.83
CA CYS A 126 -7.84 -10.61 -18.98
C CYS A 126 -8.22 -12.03 -19.42
N ALA A 127 -7.36 -13.00 -19.09
CA ALA A 127 -7.61 -14.41 -19.32
C ALA A 127 -8.95 -14.87 -18.68
N SER A 128 -9.85 -15.38 -19.52
CA SER A 128 -11.20 -15.82 -19.12
C SER A 128 -11.37 -17.34 -19.09
N ASP A 129 -10.45 -18.07 -19.72
CA ASP A 129 -10.43 -19.52 -19.89
C ASP A 129 -9.24 -20.22 -19.21
N GLY A 130 -8.47 -19.47 -18.41
CA GLY A 130 -7.39 -20.01 -17.56
C GLY A 130 -7.89 -20.83 -16.38
N GLU A 131 -6.96 -21.50 -15.69
CA GLU A 131 -7.25 -22.30 -14.48
C GLU A 131 -7.85 -21.46 -13.34
N VAL A 132 -7.50 -20.17 -13.29
CA VAL A 132 -8.09 -19.16 -12.42
C VAL A 132 -8.72 -18.06 -13.29
N PRO A 133 -10.04 -17.90 -13.31
CA PRO A 133 -10.69 -16.80 -14.02
C PRO A 133 -10.23 -15.45 -13.47
N GLN A 134 -9.91 -14.51 -14.35
CA GLN A 134 -9.44 -13.19 -13.95
C GLN A 134 -10.50 -12.10 -14.18
N VAL A 135 -10.27 -10.97 -13.51
CA VAL A 135 -11.06 -9.74 -13.59
C VAL A 135 -10.08 -8.57 -13.60
N CYS A 136 -10.36 -7.53 -14.37
CA CYS A 136 -9.48 -6.36 -14.33
C CYS A 136 -9.64 -5.65 -12.99
N LEU A 137 -8.52 -5.26 -12.37
CA LEU A 137 -8.53 -4.71 -11.01
C LEU A 137 -9.42 -3.46 -10.91
N ASN A 138 -9.42 -2.57 -11.90
CA ASN A 138 -10.29 -1.39 -11.89
C ASN A 138 -11.78 -1.76 -11.78
N GLU A 139 -12.27 -2.70 -12.59
CA GLU A 139 -13.66 -3.15 -12.58
C GLU A 139 -13.99 -3.93 -11.30
N ALA A 140 -13.04 -4.69 -10.76
CA ALA A 140 -13.22 -5.34 -9.46
C ALA A 140 -13.42 -4.32 -8.32
N LEU A 141 -12.78 -3.15 -8.43
CA LEU A 141 -12.93 -2.02 -7.52
C LEU A 141 -14.14 -1.12 -7.82
N GLY A 142 -14.89 -1.41 -8.89
CA GLY A 142 -15.98 -0.56 -9.36
C GLY A 142 -15.51 0.80 -9.90
N LEU A 143 -14.24 0.91 -10.27
CA LEU A 143 -13.63 2.10 -10.84
C LEU A 143 -13.75 2.03 -12.38
N PRO A 144 -14.31 3.05 -13.05
CA PRO A 144 -14.30 3.10 -14.51
C PRO A 144 -12.85 3.30 -15.00
N ALA A 145 -12.50 2.76 -16.17
CA ALA A 145 -11.17 2.94 -16.76
C ALA A 145 -10.77 4.43 -16.91
N MET A 146 -11.73 5.32 -17.10
CA MET A 146 -11.56 6.77 -16.99
C MET A 146 -12.77 7.39 -16.29
N THR A 147 -12.53 8.36 -15.41
CA THR A 147 -13.58 9.09 -14.70
C THR A 147 -13.86 10.43 -15.38
N VAL A 148 -15.02 10.55 -16.04
CA VAL A 148 -15.41 11.78 -16.75
C VAL A 148 -15.56 12.94 -15.77
N GLY A 149 -14.73 13.97 -15.93
CA GLY A 149 -14.78 15.22 -15.13
C GLY A 149 -13.85 15.24 -13.92
N ALA A 150 -13.04 14.20 -13.69
CA ALA A 150 -12.04 14.17 -12.61
C ALA A 150 -10.60 13.95 -13.11
N ASP A 151 -10.37 13.84 -14.43
CA ASP A 151 -9.07 13.53 -15.04
C ASP A 151 -8.32 12.37 -14.34
N LEU A 152 -9.08 11.35 -13.92
CA LEU A 152 -8.54 10.12 -13.32
C LEU A 152 -8.65 8.96 -14.30
N SER A 153 -7.55 8.21 -14.43
CA SER A 153 -7.41 7.05 -15.29
C SER A 153 -7.00 5.82 -14.48
N PHE A 154 -7.68 4.71 -14.75
CA PHE A 154 -7.50 3.40 -14.12
C PHE A 154 -7.36 2.30 -15.17
N ASP A 155 -6.78 2.64 -16.32
CA ASP A 155 -6.38 1.75 -17.39
C ASP A 155 -4.96 1.21 -17.16
N ASN A 156 -4.60 0.13 -17.86
CA ASN A 156 -3.29 -0.53 -17.72
C ASN A 156 -2.94 -0.91 -16.26
N LEU A 157 -3.93 -1.44 -15.52
CA LEU A 157 -3.77 -2.05 -14.19
C LEU A 157 -3.66 -3.58 -14.31
N TYR A 158 -3.72 -4.30 -13.19
CA TYR A 158 -3.53 -5.76 -13.15
C TYR A 158 -4.78 -6.57 -13.46
N CYS A 159 -4.60 -7.69 -14.16
CA CYS A 159 -5.56 -8.79 -14.14
C CYS A 159 -5.48 -9.55 -12.81
N SER A 160 -6.49 -9.40 -11.96
CA SER A 160 -6.58 -10.07 -10.66
C SER A 160 -7.48 -11.30 -10.68
N ALA A 161 -7.25 -12.22 -9.75
CA ALA A 161 -8.10 -13.39 -9.59
C ALA A 161 -9.54 -12.98 -9.29
N ARG A 162 -10.51 -13.63 -9.95
CA ARG A 162 -11.92 -13.48 -9.60
C ARG A 162 -12.20 -14.31 -8.35
N PRO A 163 -12.85 -13.73 -7.31
CA PRO A 163 -13.32 -14.51 -6.18
C PRO A 163 -14.31 -15.60 -6.62
N ASP A 164 -14.30 -16.75 -5.95
CA ASP A 164 -15.28 -17.80 -6.20
C ASP A 164 -16.68 -17.43 -5.70
N GLY A 165 -17.67 -18.32 -5.89
CA GLY A 165 -19.05 -18.08 -5.44
C GLY A 165 -19.22 -17.91 -3.92
N GLU A 166 -18.21 -18.26 -3.13
CA GLU A 166 -18.16 -18.05 -1.68
C GLU A 166 -17.35 -16.79 -1.31
N GLY A 167 -16.81 -16.09 -2.31
CA GLY A 167 -15.95 -14.93 -2.15
C GLY A 167 -14.54 -15.27 -1.66
N ARG A 168 -14.03 -16.48 -1.95
CA ARG A 168 -12.66 -16.87 -1.63
C ARG A 168 -11.74 -16.59 -2.80
N CYS A 169 -10.47 -16.33 -2.48
CA CYS A 169 -9.42 -16.06 -3.45
C CYS A 169 -8.43 -17.24 -3.50
N PRO A 170 -7.77 -17.45 -4.64
CA PRO A 170 -6.72 -18.47 -4.77
C PRO A 170 -5.49 -18.12 -3.93
N ALA A 171 -4.56 -19.08 -3.80
CA ALA A 171 -3.31 -18.88 -3.08
C ALA A 171 -2.53 -17.66 -3.59
N GLY A 172 -1.89 -16.93 -2.66
CA GLY A 172 -1.22 -15.66 -2.93
C GLY A 172 -2.15 -14.44 -2.87
N TYR A 173 -3.47 -14.64 -2.91
CA TYR A 173 -4.44 -13.54 -2.81
C TYR A 173 -5.21 -13.57 -1.49
N LEU A 174 -5.52 -12.39 -0.98
CA LEU A 174 -6.43 -12.17 0.15
C LEU A 174 -7.79 -11.69 -0.36
N SER A 175 -8.85 -12.25 0.20
CA SER A 175 -10.22 -11.81 -0.08
C SER A 175 -10.57 -10.62 0.79
N PHE A 176 -10.88 -9.50 0.14
CA PHE A 176 -11.38 -8.31 0.78
C PHE A 176 -12.85 -8.07 0.42
N ARG A 177 -13.68 -7.71 1.40
CA ARG A 177 -15.11 -7.46 1.17
C ARG A 177 -15.46 -6.00 1.44
N PHE A 178 -15.97 -5.32 0.43
CA PHE A 178 -16.49 -3.96 0.53
C PHE A 178 -18.00 -3.99 0.70
N ALA A 179 -18.54 -3.12 1.56
CA ALA A 179 -19.98 -2.88 1.62
C ALA A 179 -20.38 -1.96 0.47
N ASN A 180 -21.34 -2.40 -0.34
CA ASN A 180 -21.92 -1.61 -1.41
C ASN A 180 -23.00 -0.67 -0.85
N PRO A 181 -23.30 0.45 -1.53
CA PRO A 181 -24.35 1.39 -1.10
C PRO A 181 -25.74 0.77 -0.95
N ASP A 182 -26.01 -0.34 -1.65
CA ASP A 182 -27.27 -1.09 -1.59
C ASP A 182 -27.31 -2.11 -0.43
N GLY A 183 -26.26 -2.18 0.39
CA GLY A 183 -26.11 -3.09 1.52
C GLY A 183 -25.60 -4.49 1.16
N SER A 184 -25.35 -4.78 -0.12
CA SER A 184 -24.64 -6.01 -0.53
C SER A 184 -23.13 -5.90 -0.26
N THR A 185 -22.38 -6.98 -0.46
CA THR A 185 -20.91 -6.95 -0.34
C THR A 185 -20.24 -7.44 -1.61
N THR A 186 -19.23 -6.72 -2.08
CA THR A 186 -18.37 -7.14 -3.19
C THR A 186 -17.07 -7.70 -2.63
N ALA A 187 -16.73 -8.93 -3.03
CA ALA A 187 -15.41 -9.51 -2.74
C ALA A 187 -14.42 -9.12 -3.85
N VAL A 188 -13.19 -8.81 -3.47
CA VAL A 188 -12.07 -8.50 -4.37
C VAL A 188 -10.86 -9.26 -3.88
N CYS A 189 -10.12 -9.87 -4.82
CA CYS A 189 -8.86 -10.51 -4.52
C CYS A 189 -7.73 -9.51 -4.66
N TYR A 190 -7.04 -9.22 -3.56
CA TYR A 190 -5.80 -8.45 -3.56
C TYR A 190 -4.61 -9.38 -3.40
N PRO A 191 -3.46 -9.07 -4.01
CA PRO A 191 -2.22 -9.76 -3.68
C PRO A 191 -1.96 -9.65 -2.17
N GLN A 192 -1.48 -10.74 -1.59
CA GLN A 192 -0.88 -10.69 -0.27
C GLN A 192 0.42 -9.88 -0.35
N CYS A 193 0.63 -9.05 0.66
CA CYS A 193 1.91 -8.41 0.90
C CYS A 193 2.91 -9.50 1.30
N GLU A 194 3.90 -9.71 0.43
CA GLU A 194 4.97 -10.67 0.68
C GLU A 194 6.01 -10.01 1.57
N VAL A 195 6.41 -10.71 2.63
CA VAL A 195 7.42 -10.21 3.58
C VAL A 195 8.69 -10.99 3.31
N ASP A 196 9.70 -10.33 2.77
CA ASP A 196 11.05 -10.91 2.64
C ASP A 196 12.06 -10.22 3.55
N VAL A 197 13.33 -10.62 3.49
CA VAL A 197 14.43 -10.13 4.33
C VAL A 197 14.57 -8.60 4.27
N ASP A 198 14.28 -8.01 3.11
CA ASP A 198 14.37 -6.57 2.84
C ASP A 198 13.04 -5.81 3.06
N GLY A 199 12.03 -6.52 3.58
CA GLY A 199 10.76 -5.98 4.05
C GLY A 199 9.56 -6.34 3.17
N PRO A 200 8.38 -5.77 3.49
CA PRO A 200 7.18 -6.04 2.72
C PRO A 200 7.25 -5.47 1.29
N PHE A 201 6.89 -6.27 0.29
CA PHE A 201 6.78 -5.90 -1.12
C PHE A 201 5.34 -6.03 -1.64
N CYS A 202 4.98 -5.14 -2.56
CA CYS A 202 3.70 -5.11 -3.25
C CYS A 202 3.91 -4.72 -4.72
N PRO A 203 3.01 -5.14 -5.63
CA PRO A 203 3.05 -4.69 -7.01
C PRO A 203 3.11 -3.15 -7.11
N PRO A 204 3.71 -2.60 -8.18
CA PRO A 204 3.55 -1.19 -8.50
C PRO A 204 2.09 -0.71 -8.39
N SER A 205 1.89 0.59 -8.15
CA SER A 205 0.64 1.26 -7.73
C SER A 205 0.06 0.82 -6.37
N THR A 206 0.66 -0.14 -5.66
CA THR A 206 0.12 -0.65 -4.39
C THR A 206 1.13 -0.57 -3.25
N THR A 207 0.61 -0.49 -2.03
CA THR A 207 1.38 -0.41 -0.79
C THR A 207 0.94 -1.49 0.19
N CYS A 208 1.90 -1.97 0.98
CA CYS A 208 1.64 -2.88 2.07
C CYS A 208 1.30 -2.08 3.32
N PHE A 209 0.05 -2.18 3.77
CA PHE A 209 -0.39 -1.50 4.99
C PHE A 209 -0.85 -2.50 6.04
N ARG A 210 0.11 -2.98 6.85
CA ARG A 210 -0.11 -4.04 7.87
C ARG A 210 -1.21 -3.73 8.87
N GLY A 211 -1.30 -2.47 9.25
CA GLY A 211 -2.38 -1.96 10.07
C GLY A 211 -3.77 -2.35 9.58
N PHE A 212 -3.99 -2.42 8.28
CA PHE A 212 -5.30 -2.77 7.74
C PHE A 212 -5.65 -4.24 7.96
N GLY A 213 -4.67 -5.14 7.82
CA GLY A 213 -4.85 -6.57 8.13
C GLY A 213 -5.21 -6.75 9.61
N GLU A 214 -4.44 -6.12 10.49
CA GLU A 214 -4.63 -6.15 11.94
C GLU A 214 -6.00 -5.59 12.38
N LEU A 215 -6.39 -4.41 11.87
CA LEU A 215 -7.68 -3.79 12.16
C LEU A 215 -8.86 -4.69 11.76
N LEU A 216 -8.68 -5.53 10.76
CA LEU A 216 -9.71 -6.42 10.25
C LEU A 216 -9.60 -7.83 10.80
N GLY A 217 -8.66 -8.09 11.70
CA GLY A 217 -8.39 -9.41 12.26
C GLY A 217 -7.90 -10.42 11.22
N ILE A 218 -7.34 -9.93 10.12
CA ILE A 218 -6.72 -10.73 9.07
C ILE A 218 -5.23 -10.77 9.41
N GLY A 219 -4.71 -11.94 9.80
CA GLY A 219 -3.29 -12.09 10.15
C GLY A 219 -2.32 -11.87 8.98
N GLU A 220 -2.84 -11.58 7.80
CA GLU A 220 -2.13 -11.36 6.55
C GLU A 220 -2.52 -9.99 5.98
N THR A 221 -1.57 -9.30 5.36
CA THR A 221 -1.76 -7.94 4.87
C THR A 221 -1.96 -7.94 3.36
N PRO A 222 -2.99 -7.30 2.80
CA PRO A 222 -3.14 -7.16 1.36
C PRO A 222 -2.36 -5.96 0.82
N CYS A 223 -1.96 -6.04 -0.45
CA CYS A 223 -1.45 -4.93 -1.23
C CYS A 223 -2.61 -4.04 -1.70
N PHE A 224 -2.82 -2.92 -1.02
CA PHE A 224 -3.86 -1.95 -1.37
C PHE A 224 -3.33 -0.89 -2.33
N PRO A 225 -4.18 -0.30 -3.19
CA PRO A 225 -3.77 0.86 -3.98
C PRO A 225 -3.18 1.95 -3.07
N GLY A 226 -2.02 2.49 -3.46
CA GLY A 226 -1.35 3.55 -2.72
C GLY A 226 -2.10 4.86 -2.87
N ILE A 227 -2.95 5.17 -1.91
CA ILE A 227 -3.72 6.40 -1.88
C ILE A 227 -3.08 7.42 -0.95
N TYR A 228 -3.53 8.68 -1.06
CA TYR A 228 -3.05 9.76 -0.21
C TYR A 228 -3.07 9.41 1.28
N GLY A 229 -1.93 9.64 1.93
CA GLY A 229 -1.70 9.39 3.34
C GLY A 229 -1.12 8.02 3.66
N LEU A 230 -1.25 7.02 2.79
CA LEU A 230 -0.64 5.71 3.06
C LEU A 230 0.89 5.77 3.03
N PRO A 231 1.58 5.02 3.90
CA PRO A 231 3.03 4.95 3.89
C PRO A 231 3.53 4.34 2.58
N CYS A 232 4.71 4.78 2.16
CA CYS A 232 5.39 4.34 0.96
C CYS A 232 6.90 4.39 1.16
N LYS A 233 7.63 3.70 0.30
CA LYS A 233 9.09 3.67 0.26
C LYS A 233 9.62 4.43 -0.97
N ASP A 234 8.95 4.23 -2.10
CA ASP A 234 9.24 4.85 -3.39
C ASP A 234 7.96 5.14 -4.19
N ASP A 235 8.12 5.87 -5.30
CA ASP A 235 7.00 6.33 -6.15
C ASP A 235 6.20 5.19 -6.78
N THR A 236 6.78 3.99 -6.93
CA THR A 236 6.02 2.87 -7.50
C THR A 236 4.87 2.45 -6.60
N GLN A 237 4.86 2.81 -5.32
CA GLN A 237 3.82 2.38 -4.40
C GLN A 237 2.59 3.30 -4.35
N CYS A 238 2.60 4.43 -5.07
CA CYS A 238 1.61 5.49 -4.92
C CYS A 238 0.76 5.70 -6.17
N LEU A 239 -0.36 4.96 -6.30
CA LEU A 239 -1.37 5.21 -7.34
C LEU A 239 -1.90 6.65 -7.34
N PHE A 240 -1.96 7.28 -6.17
CA PHE A 240 -2.29 8.69 -6.03
C PHE A 240 -1.13 9.44 -5.38
N GLY A 241 -0.56 10.37 -6.13
CA GLY A 241 0.51 11.23 -5.64
C GLY A 241 1.90 10.66 -5.92
N ARG A 242 2.85 11.11 -5.11
CA ARG A 242 4.25 10.68 -5.12
C ARG A 242 4.65 10.24 -3.72
N CYS A 243 5.71 9.44 -3.62
CA CYS A 243 6.22 9.04 -2.33
C CYS A 243 7.12 10.12 -1.74
N MET A 244 6.52 11.04 -0.99
CA MET A 244 7.21 12.23 -0.48
C MET A 244 7.48 12.13 1.02
N GLN A 245 8.52 12.84 1.45
CA GLN A 245 8.86 13.00 2.85
C GLN A 245 7.76 13.81 3.57
N VAL A 246 7.22 13.28 4.66
CA VAL A 246 6.17 13.92 5.49
C VAL A 246 6.59 14.12 6.94
N GLY A 247 7.84 13.81 7.28
CA GLY A 247 8.47 14.06 8.57
C GLY A 247 9.97 13.74 8.54
N PRO A 248 10.71 13.67 9.67
CA PRO A 248 12.15 13.43 9.68
C PRO A 248 12.62 12.12 8.99
N ALA A 249 11.80 11.07 9.04
CA ALA A 249 12.12 9.76 8.44
C ALA A 249 10.92 9.08 7.76
N GLN A 250 9.77 9.76 7.74
CA GLN A 250 8.50 9.24 7.24
C GLN A 250 8.26 9.65 5.79
N LYS A 251 7.80 8.71 4.98
CA LYS A 251 7.28 8.98 3.64
C LYS A 251 5.85 8.47 3.52
N ALA A 252 5.05 9.19 2.75
CA ALA A 252 3.68 8.81 2.42
C ALA A 252 3.34 9.22 1.00
N CYS A 253 2.36 8.55 0.41
CA CYS A 253 1.77 8.96 -0.85
C CYS A 253 1.10 10.32 -0.65
N THR A 254 1.65 11.36 -1.27
CA THR A 254 1.17 12.74 -1.16
C THR A 254 1.68 13.62 -2.30
N GLU A 255 1.40 14.92 -2.23
CA GLU A 255 1.76 15.92 -3.23
C GLU A 255 2.35 17.18 -2.57
N THR A 256 2.93 18.04 -3.40
CA THR A 256 3.29 19.39 -2.95
C THR A 256 2.04 20.23 -2.71
N CYS A 257 2.14 21.22 -1.83
CA CYS A 257 1.03 22.14 -1.59
C CYS A 257 0.65 22.92 -2.86
N GLU A 258 1.66 23.35 -3.63
CA GLU A 258 1.47 24.06 -4.89
C GLU A 258 0.65 23.22 -5.88
N TRP A 259 1.02 21.95 -6.06
CA TRP A 259 0.28 21.06 -6.95
C TRP A 259 -1.16 20.86 -6.47
N ALA A 260 -1.36 20.68 -5.17
CA ALA A 260 -2.69 20.49 -4.61
C ALA A 260 -3.58 21.74 -4.75
N ASP A 261 -3.02 22.93 -4.55
CA ASP A 261 -3.73 24.20 -4.76
C ASP A 261 -4.16 24.38 -6.22
N GLU A 262 -3.27 24.09 -7.16
CA GLU A 262 -3.52 24.25 -8.60
C GLU A 262 -4.52 23.24 -9.17
N ASN A 263 -4.45 21.97 -8.71
CA ASN A 263 -5.17 20.87 -9.34
C ASN A 263 -6.38 20.38 -8.52
N MET A 264 -6.34 20.55 -7.20
CA MET A 264 -7.29 19.94 -6.26
C MET A 264 -8.01 20.95 -5.38
N GLY A 265 -7.67 22.24 -5.46
CA GLY A 265 -8.21 23.29 -4.59
C GLY A 265 -7.66 23.23 -3.16
N GLY A 266 -6.47 22.64 -2.99
CA GLY A 266 -5.70 22.59 -1.74
C GLY A 266 -5.56 21.21 -1.13
N CYS A 267 -4.62 21.07 -0.19
CA CYS A 267 -4.30 19.81 0.48
C CYS A 267 -5.51 19.16 1.17
N GLU A 268 -6.42 19.95 1.73
CA GLU A 268 -7.62 19.44 2.42
C GLU A 268 -8.51 18.60 1.50
N SER A 269 -8.57 18.95 0.21
CA SER A 269 -9.33 18.23 -0.80
C SER A 269 -8.74 16.86 -1.15
N LEU A 270 -7.48 16.57 -0.78
CA LEU A 270 -6.88 15.26 -0.97
C LEU A 270 -7.44 14.23 0.02
N ALA A 271 -7.90 14.68 1.19
CA ALA A 271 -8.44 13.79 2.23
C ALA A 271 -9.63 12.96 1.74
N ARG A 272 -10.41 13.45 0.77
CA ARG A 272 -11.55 12.72 0.18
C ARG A 272 -11.16 11.38 -0.46
N PHE A 273 -9.92 11.24 -0.90
CA PHE A 273 -9.40 9.98 -1.46
C PHE A 273 -9.00 9.01 -0.35
N ALA A 274 -8.56 9.54 0.80
CA ALA A 274 -8.24 8.75 1.98
C ALA A 274 -9.49 8.25 2.73
N GLU A 275 -10.64 8.94 2.61
CA GLU A 275 -11.90 8.59 3.27
C GLU A 275 -12.35 7.13 3.02
N GLY A 276 -12.02 6.56 1.85
CA GLY A 276 -12.32 5.17 1.50
C GLY A 276 -11.62 4.11 2.37
N THR A 277 -10.59 4.48 3.12
CA THR A 277 -9.88 3.57 4.05
C THR A 277 -10.50 3.53 5.45
N GLY A 278 -11.52 4.33 5.73
CA GLY A 278 -12.13 4.41 7.05
C GLY A 278 -11.26 5.12 8.11
N ALA A 279 -10.05 5.57 7.75
CA ALA A 279 -9.24 6.44 8.59
C ALA A 279 -9.70 7.90 8.43
N ALA A 280 -10.02 8.57 9.54
CA ALA A 280 -10.24 10.01 9.54
C ALA A 280 -8.90 10.74 9.40
N VAL A 281 -8.47 10.94 8.15
CA VAL A 281 -7.24 11.65 7.79
C VAL A 281 -7.59 13.08 7.44
N ARG A 282 -6.86 14.05 8.00
CA ARG A 282 -6.78 15.41 7.45
C ARG A 282 -5.47 15.56 6.71
N ILE A 283 -5.44 16.36 5.66
CA ILE A 283 -4.20 16.62 4.94
C ILE A 283 -4.02 18.13 4.88
N ALA A 284 -2.90 18.61 5.43
CA ALA A 284 -2.62 20.03 5.57
C ALA A 284 -1.29 20.39 4.88
N CYS A 285 -1.19 21.62 4.40
CA CYS A 285 0.06 22.11 3.83
C CYS A 285 1.07 22.43 4.95
N GLU A 286 2.25 21.83 4.90
CA GLU A 286 3.32 22.05 5.87
C GLU A 286 4.69 22.10 5.19
N ASP A 287 5.65 22.83 5.77
CA ASP A 287 7.03 22.81 5.30
C ASP A 287 7.77 21.61 5.89
N VAL A 288 8.21 20.71 5.03
CA VAL A 288 9.04 19.55 5.39
C VAL A 288 10.37 19.69 4.69
N ASN A 289 11.43 19.97 5.46
CA ASN A 289 12.79 20.16 4.97
C ASN A 289 12.89 21.19 3.82
N GLY A 290 12.13 22.29 3.89
CA GLY A 290 12.13 23.34 2.87
C GLY A 290 11.24 23.06 1.66
N THR A 291 10.46 21.98 1.69
CA THR A 291 9.45 21.65 0.67
C THR A 291 8.06 21.73 1.26
N ALA A 292 7.21 22.62 0.72
CA ALA A 292 5.81 22.71 1.10
C ALA A 292 5.04 21.46 0.60
N THR A 293 4.72 20.57 1.53
CA THR A 293 4.17 19.23 1.28
C THR A 293 2.81 19.08 1.95
N CYS A 294 1.88 18.40 1.29
CA CYS A 294 0.61 18.03 1.89
C CYS A 294 0.82 16.89 2.91
N VAL A 295 0.90 17.20 4.20
CA VAL A 295 1.19 16.23 5.26
C VAL A 295 -0.11 15.61 5.78
N PRO A 296 -0.26 14.26 5.75
CA PRO A 296 -1.38 13.58 6.37
C PRO A 296 -1.28 13.65 7.90
N ARG A 297 -2.37 14.10 8.52
CA ARG A 297 -2.58 14.21 9.96
C ARG A 297 -3.76 13.34 10.35
N TYR A 298 -3.48 12.30 11.13
CA TYR A 298 -4.49 11.43 11.68
C TYR A 298 -4.98 12.00 13.00
N ASP A 299 -6.29 12.04 13.21
CA ASP A 299 -6.86 12.79 14.34
C ASP A 299 -6.35 12.32 15.71
N LEU A 300 -6.14 11.01 15.89
CA LEU A 300 -5.71 10.42 17.16
C LEU A 300 -4.87 9.17 17.01
N PHE A 301 -5.15 8.40 15.96
CA PHE A 301 -4.37 7.22 15.62
C PHE A 301 -4.29 7.06 14.11
N SER A 302 -3.11 6.73 13.62
CA SER A 302 -2.95 5.95 12.41
C SER A 302 -2.57 4.53 12.80
N LEU A 303 -2.72 3.59 11.88
CA LEU A 303 -2.10 2.29 12.07
C LEU A 303 -0.60 2.41 11.74
N CYS A 304 0.21 1.57 12.35
CA CYS A 304 1.65 1.46 12.09
C CYS A 304 2.09 0.01 12.15
N ASP A 305 3.26 -0.28 11.59
CA ASP A 305 4.03 -1.50 11.82
C ASP A 305 5.24 -1.17 12.72
N GLN A 306 5.86 -0.02 12.48
CA GLN A 306 7.03 0.48 13.20
C GLN A 306 6.86 1.96 13.59
N GLN A 307 7.70 2.40 14.52
CA GLN A 307 7.72 3.80 14.98
C GLN A 307 7.90 4.80 13.84
N LEU A 308 8.60 4.41 12.77
CA LEU A 308 8.82 5.23 11.59
C LEU A 308 7.55 5.46 10.76
N ASP A 309 6.46 4.75 11.01
CA ASP A 309 5.20 4.98 10.31
C ASP A 309 4.37 6.09 10.97
N CYS A 310 4.76 6.52 12.17
CA CYS A 310 4.05 7.54 12.93
C CYS A 310 4.45 8.94 12.50
N VAL A 311 3.46 9.72 12.06
CA VAL A 311 3.64 11.12 11.68
C VAL A 311 3.63 12.01 12.93
N GLY A 312 4.62 12.90 13.03
CA GLY A 312 4.82 13.81 14.17
C GLY A 312 5.77 13.25 15.23
N GLU A 313 6.60 14.12 15.82
CA GLU A 313 7.60 13.75 16.83
C GLU A 313 6.98 13.18 18.12
N ASP A 314 5.72 13.54 18.39
CA ASP A 314 5.01 13.15 19.60
C ASP A 314 4.24 11.82 19.46
N SER A 315 4.24 11.20 18.30
CA SER A 315 3.47 9.96 18.03
C SER A 315 4.29 8.73 18.35
N ILE A 316 3.69 7.70 18.96
CA ILE A 316 4.34 6.45 19.34
C ILE A 316 3.59 5.28 18.71
N CYS A 317 4.29 4.42 17.97
CA CYS A 317 3.71 3.17 17.49
C CYS A 317 3.61 2.18 18.65
N THR A 318 2.40 1.83 19.05
CA THR A 318 2.15 0.93 20.18
C THR A 318 1.12 -0.13 19.84
N PHE A 319 1.33 -1.33 20.37
CA PHE A 319 0.39 -2.43 20.26
C PHE A 319 -0.77 -2.24 21.24
N LEU A 320 -2.00 -2.31 20.73
CA LEU A 320 -3.22 -2.27 21.53
C LEU A 320 -4.07 -3.51 21.23
N SER A 321 -4.44 -4.21 22.30
CA SER A 321 -5.45 -5.27 22.25
C SER A 321 -6.75 -4.76 22.87
N LEU A 322 -7.77 -4.55 22.04
CA LEU A 322 -9.07 -3.99 22.41
C LEU A 322 -10.18 -5.00 22.08
N GLY A 323 -10.47 -5.90 23.03
CA GLY A 323 -11.66 -6.77 22.95
C GLY A 323 -11.68 -7.71 21.74
N GLY A 324 -10.53 -8.19 21.31
CA GLY A 324 -10.37 -9.08 20.14
C GLY A 324 -9.89 -8.38 18.87
N LEU A 325 -9.69 -7.06 18.90
CA LEU A 325 -8.92 -6.32 17.90
C LEU A 325 -7.49 -6.14 18.42
N ASP A 326 -6.54 -6.73 17.72
CA ASP A 326 -5.11 -6.57 17.98
C ASP A 326 -4.55 -5.70 16.86
N ALA A 327 -4.07 -4.50 17.19
CA ALA A 327 -3.51 -3.58 16.20
C ALA A 327 -2.39 -2.71 16.76
N HIS A 328 -1.41 -2.43 15.91
CA HIS A 328 -0.39 -1.41 16.13
C HIS A 328 -0.92 -0.04 15.70
N LEU A 329 -0.96 0.90 16.64
CA LEU A 329 -1.46 2.25 16.43
C LEU A 329 -0.41 3.29 16.79
N CYS A 330 -0.22 4.28 15.92
CA CYS A 330 0.47 5.52 16.23
C CYS A 330 -0.41 6.37 17.13
N LEU A 331 -0.14 6.36 18.42
CA LEU A 331 -0.87 7.20 19.37
C LEU A 331 -0.04 8.42 19.70
N ARG A 332 -0.69 9.59 19.72
CA ARG A 332 -0.02 10.81 20.16
C ARG A 332 0.21 10.79 21.67
N ALA A 333 1.45 10.99 22.08
CA ALA A 333 1.82 11.21 23.46
C ALA A 333 1.41 12.62 23.92
N CYS A 334 1.13 12.77 25.20
CA CYS A 334 0.69 14.04 25.77
C CYS A 334 1.08 14.15 27.23
N LEU A 335 1.13 15.37 27.74
CA LEU A 335 1.09 15.68 29.17
C LEU A 335 -0.26 16.30 29.54
N THR A 336 -0.90 17.00 28.59
CA THR A 336 -2.15 17.73 28.77
C THR A 336 -3.14 17.46 27.65
N ALA A 337 -4.40 17.87 27.84
CA ALA A 337 -5.40 17.82 26.78
C ALA A 337 -5.15 18.87 25.67
N GLU A 338 -4.33 19.90 25.95
CA GLU A 338 -3.94 20.92 24.97
C GLU A 338 -3.00 20.31 23.93
N ASP A 339 -2.04 19.50 24.36
CA ASP A 339 -1.13 18.75 23.49
C ASP A 339 -1.90 17.87 22.49
N CYS A 340 -3.05 17.31 22.91
CA CYS A 340 -3.89 16.49 22.04
C CYS A 340 -4.75 17.30 21.06
N ALA A 341 -5.14 18.51 21.42
CA ALA A 341 -5.96 19.38 20.58
C ALA A 341 -5.12 20.10 19.51
N ASP A 342 -3.83 20.29 19.77
CA ASP A 342 -2.92 20.99 18.89
C ASP A 342 -2.84 20.32 17.50
N GLY A 343 -3.00 21.08 16.42
CA GLY A 343 -2.95 20.54 15.04
C GLY A 343 -4.07 19.54 14.66
N THR A 344 -4.99 19.19 15.56
CA THR A 344 -6.07 18.21 15.30
C THR A 344 -7.43 18.87 15.03
N GLY A 345 -7.48 20.18 14.74
CA GLY A 345 -8.70 20.92 14.37
C GLY A 345 -9.83 20.91 15.41
N GLY A 346 -9.62 20.26 16.56
CA GLY A 346 -10.56 20.15 17.67
C GLY A 346 -10.09 20.98 18.86
N THR A 347 -10.77 20.80 19.99
CA THR A 347 -10.53 21.58 21.21
C THR A 347 -10.15 20.69 22.37
N THR A 348 -9.69 21.27 23.48
CA THR A 348 -9.45 20.55 24.74
C THR A 348 -10.71 19.89 25.32
N ALA A 349 -11.90 20.24 24.82
CA ALA A 349 -13.15 19.56 25.13
C ALA A 349 -13.34 18.26 24.33
N ASP A 350 -12.72 18.15 23.15
CA ASP A 350 -12.81 16.97 22.29
C ASP A 350 -11.81 15.89 22.69
N TYR A 351 -10.78 16.24 23.46
CA TYR A 351 -9.66 15.35 23.78
C TYR A 351 -9.37 15.25 25.28
N ARG A 352 -8.61 14.23 25.64
CA ARG A 352 -8.06 14.03 26.97
C ARG A 352 -6.70 13.34 26.84
N CYS A 353 -5.77 13.74 27.71
CA CYS A 353 -4.56 12.97 27.95
C CYS A 353 -4.80 11.89 29.02
N VAL A 354 -4.56 10.63 28.67
CA VAL A 354 -4.70 9.47 29.57
C VAL A 354 -3.31 8.95 29.92
N ALA A 355 -2.84 9.28 31.12
CA ALA A 355 -1.61 8.76 31.69
C ALA A 355 -1.90 7.72 32.79
N ALA A 356 -1.01 6.75 32.96
CA ALA A 356 -1.08 5.79 34.07
C ALA A 356 -0.95 6.52 35.43
N THR A 357 -0.15 7.59 35.46
CA THR A 357 0.17 8.35 36.65
C THR A 357 0.07 9.86 36.38
N PRO A 358 -0.51 10.68 37.27
CA PRO A 358 -0.61 12.12 37.05
C PRO A 358 0.77 12.78 36.92
N GLY A 359 0.99 13.53 35.83
CA GLY A 359 2.25 14.25 35.56
C GLY A 359 3.26 13.47 34.71
N GLU A 360 2.95 12.24 34.29
CA GLU A 360 3.72 11.49 33.31
C GLU A 360 3.15 11.65 31.90
N ALA A 361 3.95 11.28 30.89
CA ALA A 361 3.48 11.17 29.52
C ALA A 361 2.32 10.15 29.45
N GLY A 362 1.18 10.62 28.96
CA GLY A 362 0.01 9.82 28.63
C GLY A 362 -0.20 9.73 27.14
N LEU A 363 -1.37 9.21 26.77
CA LEU A 363 -1.81 9.03 25.39
C LEU A 363 -3.05 9.86 25.13
N CYS A 364 -3.12 10.48 23.95
CA CYS A 364 -4.27 11.24 23.52
C CYS A 364 -5.44 10.31 23.19
N VAL A 365 -6.61 10.64 23.74
CA VAL A 365 -7.86 9.90 23.48
C VAL A 365 -8.98 10.90 23.19
N ARG A 366 -9.84 10.58 22.22
CA ARG A 366 -11.07 11.38 21.97
C ARG A 366 -12.05 11.15 23.09
N ARG A 367 -12.63 12.25 23.57
CA ARG A 367 -13.86 12.16 24.33
C ARG A 367 -15.01 11.71 23.42
N ARG A 368 -15.90 10.94 24.00
CA ARG A 368 -16.99 10.23 23.36
C ARG A 368 -18.22 11.15 23.24
N PRO A 369 -18.94 11.12 22.11
CA PRO A 369 -20.16 11.89 21.94
C PRO A 369 -21.30 11.35 22.80
N ASN A 370 -22.39 12.11 22.92
CA ASN A 370 -23.61 11.68 23.60
C ASN A 370 -24.13 10.35 23.00
N GLY A 371 -24.45 9.39 23.87
CA GLY A 371 -24.91 8.04 23.52
C GLY A 371 -23.80 6.99 23.38
N ALA A 372 -22.53 7.38 23.33
CA ALA A 372 -21.42 6.43 23.24
C ALA A 372 -21.08 5.82 24.61
N ARG A 373 -20.55 4.59 24.61
CA ARG A 373 -20.10 3.91 25.83
C ARG A 373 -18.97 4.67 26.52
N CYS A 374 -18.96 4.62 27.84
CA CYS A 374 -17.97 5.31 28.68
C CYS A 374 -17.60 4.49 29.91
N GLY A 375 -16.39 4.72 30.44
CA GLY A 375 -15.94 4.19 31.73
C GLY A 375 -16.10 5.21 32.86
N ASP A 376 -15.81 6.48 32.59
CA ASP A 376 -16.01 7.58 33.55
C ASP A 376 -16.41 8.91 32.88
N ASP A 377 -16.81 9.91 33.68
CA ASP A 377 -17.33 11.19 33.19
C ASP A 377 -16.34 11.93 32.28
N ARG A 378 -15.04 11.72 32.48
CA ARG A 378 -13.99 12.37 31.68
C ARG A 378 -13.86 11.76 30.30
N ASP A 379 -14.48 10.60 30.06
CA ASP A 379 -14.61 10.04 28.71
C ASP A 379 -15.65 10.78 27.89
N CYS A 380 -16.52 11.59 28.50
CA CYS A 380 -17.62 12.24 27.81
C CYS A 380 -17.25 13.64 27.33
N ARG A 381 -17.58 13.92 26.06
CA ARG A 381 -17.39 15.26 25.47
C ARG A 381 -18.36 16.27 26.07
N GLU A 382 -19.60 15.82 26.31
CA GLU A 382 -20.67 16.60 26.93
C GLU A 382 -21.37 15.74 27.99
N GLY A 383 -21.71 16.32 29.15
CA GLY A 383 -22.46 15.63 30.20
C GLY A 383 -21.61 14.73 31.10
N ALA A 384 -22.16 13.58 31.49
CA ALA A 384 -21.55 12.62 32.41
C ALA A 384 -21.70 11.18 31.91
N CYS A 385 -20.92 10.26 32.48
CA CYS A 385 -20.98 8.84 32.17
C CYS A 385 -22.04 8.15 33.03
N CYS A 386 -23.25 8.08 32.47
CA CYS A 386 -24.44 7.62 33.15
C CYS A 386 -24.61 6.10 33.06
N ASP A 387 -25.02 5.48 34.16
CA ASP A 387 -25.41 4.08 34.20
C ASP A 387 -26.84 3.91 33.67
N LEU A 388 -27.01 3.06 32.67
CA LEU A 388 -28.30 2.77 32.03
C LEU A 388 -28.90 1.42 32.49
N GLY A 389 -28.24 0.73 33.42
CA GLY A 389 -28.60 -0.62 33.84
C GLY A 389 -27.84 -1.71 33.07
N ASP A 390 -27.88 -2.94 33.60
CA ASP A 390 -27.24 -4.13 33.01
C ASP A 390 -25.74 -3.97 32.69
N GLY A 391 -25.04 -3.13 33.45
CA GLY A 391 -23.61 -2.84 33.25
C GLY A 391 -23.31 -1.96 32.04
N VAL A 392 -24.33 -1.38 31.40
CA VAL A 392 -24.18 -0.47 30.26
C VAL A 392 -24.07 0.95 30.78
N ARG A 393 -22.92 1.60 30.52
CA ARG A 393 -22.71 3.02 30.80
C ARG A 393 -22.53 3.79 29.50
N ALA A 394 -23.13 4.97 29.40
CA ALA A 394 -23.04 5.83 28.23
C ALA A 394 -22.97 7.31 28.58
N CYS A 395 -22.32 8.09 27.74
CA CYS A 395 -22.25 9.53 27.87
C CYS A 395 -23.61 10.16 27.63
N LEU A 396 -24.20 10.83 28.62
CA LEU A 396 -25.45 11.56 28.48
C LEU A 396 -25.34 12.98 29.00
N ARG A 397 -26.01 13.93 28.31
CA ARG A 397 -26.15 15.32 28.77
C ARG A 397 -26.80 15.43 30.16
N SER A 398 -27.63 14.47 30.52
CA SER A 398 -28.25 14.36 31.84
C SER A 398 -28.50 12.89 32.13
N CYS A 399 -28.08 12.41 33.31
CA CYS A 399 -28.35 11.05 33.72
C CYS A 399 -29.83 10.86 34.09
N PRO A 400 -30.42 9.70 33.77
CA PRO A 400 -31.79 9.36 34.11
C PRO A 400 -32.02 9.18 35.63
#